data_AF-A0A4R0I246-F1
#
_entry.id   AF-A0A4R0I246-F1
#
_cell.length_a   1.000
_cell.length_b   1.000
_cell.length_c   1.000
_cell.angle_alpha   90.00
_cell.angle_beta   90.00
_cell.angle_gamma   90.00
#
_symmetry.space_group_name_H-M   'P 1'
#
loop_
_entity.id
_entity.type
_entity.pdbx_description
1 polymer ?
#
loop_
_entity_poly.entity_id
_entity_poly.type
_entity_poly.pdbx_seq_one_letter_code
_entity_poly.pdbx_strand_id
1 'polypeptide(L)'
;MSEATIVTASAADAGCWFEGSRGHYAITAMIQRAKDHGMTFEDASLAAVDAFNAGELTMTAEDGLVTIDLLDEIHELADAAEDWLNEYVAPDTHLFGWHEGEFFLMPREWWQEVGE
;
A
#
# COMPACT_ATOMS: atom_id res chain seq x y z
N MET A 1 -2.08 10.31 24.81
CA MET A 1 -2.12 9.81 23.43
C MET A 1 -0.77 9.17 23.19
N SER A 2 -0.72 7.86 23.00
CA SER A 2 0.53 7.16 22.71
C SER A 2 0.96 7.56 21.30
N GLU A 3 2.15 8.11 21.13
CA GLU A 3 2.75 8.27 19.79
C GLU A 3 2.84 6.88 19.16
N ALA A 4 2.30 6.72 17.95
CA ALA A 4 2.48 5.49 17.20
C ALA A 4 3.98 5.34 16.91
N THR A 5 4.60 4.27 17.41
CA THR A 5 6.00 3.98 17.12
C THR A 5 6.11 3.55 15.66
N ILE A 6 6.79 4.35 14.85
CA ILE A 6 7.09 3.99 13.46
C ILE A 6 8.03 2.79 13.47
N VAL A 7 7.62 1.73 12.77
CA VAL A 7 8.48 0.55 12.53
C VAL A 7 9.19 0.77 11.20
N THR A 8 10.51 0.88 11.19
CA THR A 8 11.26 1.01 9.94
C THR A 8 11.54 -0.35 9.33
N ALA A 9 11.52 -0.43 8.00
CA ALA A 9 12.02 -1.58 7.27
C ALA A 9 13.56 -1.54 7.24
N SER A 10 14.16 -2.66 6.86
CA SER A 10 15.60 -2.81 6.67
C SER A 10 15.91 -3.35 5.28
N ALA A 11 17.17 -3.29 4.87
CA ALA A 11 17.60 -3.92 3.61
C ALA A 11 17.37 -5.45 3.58
N ALA A 12 17.23 -6.10 4.74
CA ALA A 12 16.91 -7.53 4.81
C ALA A 12 15.44 -7.82 4.45
N ASP A 13 14.59 -6.80 4.46
CA ASP A 13 13.19 -6.89 4.05
C ASP A 13 13.01 -6.64 2.54
N ALA A 14 14.10 -6.53 1.77
CA ALA A 14 14.02 -6.32 0.33
C ALA A 14 13.33 -7.49 -0.40
N GLY A 15 12.54 -7.16 -1.42
CA GLY A 15 11.78 -8.12 -2.21
C GLY A 15 10.29 -7.77 -2.29
N CYS A 16 9.48 -8.75 -2.70
CA CYS A 16 8.04 -8.60 -2.83
C CYS A 16 7.38 -8.57 -1.45
N TRP A 17 6.62 -7.50 -1.18
CA TRP A 17 5.90 -7.36 0.08
C TRP A 17 4.47 -7.89 0.00
N PHE A 18 3.93 -8.03 -1.22
CA PHE A 18 2.63 -8.63 -1.49
C PHE A 18 2.75 -9.65 -2.61
N GLU A 19 3.05 -10.90 -2.25
CA GLU A 19 3.13 -11.99 -3.24
C GLU A 19 1.73 -12.38 -3.74
N GLY A 20 1.66 -12.59 -5.07
CA GLY A 20 0.45 -13.00 -5.77
C GLY A 20 -0.27 -11.77 -6.33
N SER A 21 -0.36 -11.70 -7.66
CA SER A 21 -1.00 -10.65 -8.44
C SER A 21 -2.42 -10.35 -7.95
N ARG A 22 -2.50 -9.40 -7.02
CA ARG A 22 -3.72 -8.99 -6.33
C ARG A 22 -4.42 -7.84 -7.04
N GLY A 23 -3.79 -7.22 -8.04
CA GLY A 23 -4.32 -6.04 -8.71
C GLY A 23 -4.78 -5.02 -7.69
N HIS A 24 -6.05 -4.66 -7.74
CA HIS A 24 -6.74 -3.80 -6.79
C HIS A 24 -6.68 -4.22 -5.31
N TYR A 25 -6.49 -5.51 -4.98
CA TYR A 25 -6.29 -5.94 -3.58
C TYR A 25 -4.87 -5.69 -3.07
N ALA A 26 -3.94 -5.29 -3.95
CA ALA A 26 -2.58 -5.00 -3.56
C ALA A 26 -2.49 -3.60 -2.92
N ILE A 27 -3.23 -2.63 -3.44
CA ILE A 27 -3.27 -1.26 -2.89
C ILE A 27 -3.94 -1.21 -1.51
N THR A 28 -5.00 -1.99 -1.27
CA THR A 28 -5.63 -2.08 0.06
C THR A 28 -4.73 -2.79 1.07
N ALA A 29 -3.91 -3.74 0.63
CA ALA A 29 -2.87 -4.36 1.44
C ALA A 29 -1.73 -3.38 1.76
N MET A 30 -1.34 -2.51 0.81
CA MET A 30 -0.37 -1.45 1.03
C MET A 30 -0.84 -0.44 2.09
N ILE A 31 -2.08 0.02 2.00
CA ILE A 31 -2.68 0.93 2.99
C ILE A 31 -2.68 0.28 4.38
N GLN A 32 -3.08 -1.00 4.47
CA GLN A 32 -3.02 -1.74 5.74
C GLN A 32 -1.59 -1.87 6.26
N ARG A 33 -0.60 -2.08 5.38
CA ARG A 33 0.80 -2.14 5.76
C ARG A 33 1.31 -0.81 6.30
N ALA A 34 0.96 0.32 5.68
CA ALA A 34 1.30 1.64 6.20
C ALA A 34 0.69 1.87 7.60
N LYS A 35 -0.57 1.45 7.79
CA LYS A 35 -1.26 1.47 9.11
C LYS A 35 -0.54 0.62 10.15
N ASP A 36 -0.13 -0.60 9.81
CA ASP A 36 0.61 -1.49 10.70
C ASP A 36 1.98 -0.90 11.11
N HIS A 37 2.54 -0.03 10.27
CA HIS A 37 3.78 0.68 10.53
C HIS A 37 3.60 2.03 11.24
N GLY A 38 2.36 2.46 11.48
CA GLY A 38 2.05 3.63 12.31
C GLY A 38 1.41 4.80 11.56
N MET A 39 1.13 4.69 10.26
CA MET A 39 0.38 5.72 9.54
C MET A 39 -1.06 5.80 10.07
N THR A 40 -1.52 7.01 10.32
CA THR A 40 -2.91 7.29 10.70
C THR A 40 -3.67 7.83 9.50
N PHE A 41 -4.83 7.24 9.21
CA PHE A 41 -5.75 7.70 8.16
C PHE A 41 -7.01 8.28 8.79
N GLU A 42 -7.76 9.10 8.04
CA GLU A 42 -9.09 9.55 8.48
C GLU A 42 -10.11 8.39 8.39
N ASP A 43 -10.99 8.27 9.40
CA ASP A 43 -11.80 7.05 9.66
C ASP A 43 -12.73 6.60 8.51
N ALA A 44 -13.25 7.53 7.71
CA ALA A 44 -14.30 7.22 6.73
C ALA A 44 -13.81 6.31 5.59
N SER A 45 -12.54 6.42 5.19
CA SER A 45 -12.00 5.70 4.05
C SER A 45 -11.33 4.37 4.45
N LEU A 46 -11.02 4.17 5.73
CA LEU A 46 -10.47 2.92 6.27
C LEU A 46 -11.51 1.78 6.29
N ALA A 47 -12.78 2.09 6.51
CA ALA A 47 -13.83 1.07 6.58
C ALA A 47 -13.95 0.27 5.27
N ALA A 48 -13.76 0.93 4.12
CA ALA A 48 -13.75 0.27 2.82
C ALA A 48 -12.52 -0.62 2.63
N VAL A 49 -11.34 -0.13 3.03
CA VAL A 49 -10.08 -0.88 2.97
C VAL A 49 -10.16 -2.14 3.84
N ASP A 50 -10.67 -2.02 5.07
CA ASP A 50 -10.87 -3.14 5.98
C ASP A 50 -11.87 -4.17 5.38
N ALA A 51 -12.96 -3.70 4.75
CA ALA A 51 -13.94 -4.56 4.10
C ALA A 51 -13.38 -5.29 2.84
N PHE A 52 -12.51 -4.65 2.05
CA PHE A 52 -11.79 -5.32 0.95
C PHE A 52 -10.84 -6.38 1.47
N ASN A 53 -10.06 -6.07 2.52
CA ASN A 53 -9.11 -7.01 3.10
C ASN A 53 -9.79 -8.21 3.79
N ALA A 54 -11.01 -8.01 4.31
CA ALA A 54 -11.85 -9.08 4.85
C ALA A 54 -12.54 -9.94 3.77
N GLY A 55 -12.49 -9.52 2.49
CA GLY A 55 -13.20 -10.17 1.39
C GLY A 55 -14.72 -9.93 1.41
N GLU A 56 -15.18 -8.94 2.16
CA GLU A 56 -16.59 -8.53 2.25
C GLU A 56 -17.00 -7.61 1.08
N LEU A 57 -16.01 -6.95 0.47
CA LEU A 57 -16.15 -6.23 -0.79
C LEU A 57 -15.20 -6.83 -1.84
N THR A 58 -15.65 -6.84 -3.08
CA THR A 58 -14.82 -7.16 -4.24
C THR A 58 -14.74 -5.94 -5.16
N MET A 59 -13.55 -5.61 -5.67
CA MET A 59 -13.37 -4.49 -6.64
C MET A 59 -13.85 -4.90 -8.03
N THR A 60 -15.03 -5.51 -8.11
CA THR A 60 -15.73 -5.89 -9.34
C THR A 60 -16.95 -4.99 -9.48
N ALA A 61 -16.99 -4.20 -10.54
CA ALA A 61 -18.12 -3.28 -10.83
C ALA A 61 -19.47 -4.01 -11.01
N GLU A 62 -19.48 -5.35 -11.13
CA GLU A 62 -20.66 -6.16 -11.45
C GLU A 62 -21.74 -6.15 -10.36
N ASP A 63 -21.38 -5.93 -9.09
CA ASP A 63 -22.36 -6.01 -7.99
C ASP A 63 -22.91 -4.65 -7.54
N GLY A 64 -22.42 -3.54 -8.11
CA GLY A 64 -22.87 -2.18 -7.77
C GLY A 64 -22.61 -1.74 -6.32
N LEU A 65 -21.90 -2.56 -5.53
CA LEU A 65 -21.52 -2.29 -4.14
C LEU A 65 -20.34 -1.33 -4.02
N VAL A 66 -19.56 -1.18 -5.10
CA VAL A 66 -18.36 -0.35 -5.15
C VAL A 66 -18.56 0.71 -6.23
N THR A 67 -18.59 1.98 -5.85
CA THR A 67 -18.70 3.11 -6.78
C THR A 67 -17.33 3.47 -7.34
N ILE A 68 -17.29 4.12 -8.50
CA ILE A 68 -16.04 4.67 -9.07
C ILE A 68 -15.41 5.65 -8.09
N ASP A 69 -16.22 6.53 -7.49
CA ASP A 69 -15.76 7.49 -6.47
C ASP A 69 -15.04 6.81 -5.30
N LEU A 70 -15.55 5.66 -4.83
CA LEU A 70 -14.90 4.90 -3.76
C LEU A 70 -13.55 4.31 -4.21
N LEU A 71 -13.43 3.91 -5.48
CA LEU A 71 -12.17 3.42 -6.02
C LEU A 71 -11.13 4.53 -6.14
N ASP A 72 -11.56 5.71 -6.59
CA ASP A 72 -10.69 6.88 -6.68
C ASP A 72 -10.19 7.30 -5.28
N GLU A 73 -11.07 7.30 -4.27
CA GLU A 73 -10.66 7.55 -2.87
C GLU A 73 -9.62 6.53 -2.37
N ILE A 74 -9.78 5.25 -2.70
CA ILE A 74 -8.82 4.19 -2.32
C ILE A 74 -7.49 4.38 -3.05
N HIS A 75 -7.51 4.81 -4.31
CA HIS A 75 -6.29 5.12 -5.06
C HIS A 75 -5.55 6.32 -4.45
N GLU A 76 -6.26 7.40 -4.08
CA GLU A 76 -5.64 8.55 -3.41
C GLU A 76 -5.01 8.16 -2.06
N LEU A 77 -5.66 7.27 -1.30
CA LEU A 77 -5.09 6.72 -0.06
C LEU A 77 -3.87 5.84 -0.32
N ALA A 78 -3.87 5.09 -1.42
CA ALA A 78 -2.77 4.24 -1.81
C ALA A 78 -1.54 5.09 -2.13
N ASP A 79 -1.69 6.15 -2.94
CA ASP A 79 -0.61 7.08 -3.25
C ASP A 79 -0.05 7.72 -1.96
N ALA A 80 -0.92 8.19 -1.07
CA ALA A 80 -0.51 8.75 0.22
C ALA A 80 0.21 7.73 1.12
N ALA A 81 -0.23 6.47 1.10
CA ALA A 81 0.41 5.38 1.84
C ALA A 81 1.79 5.03 1.28
N GLU A 82 1.95 5.00 -0.05
CA GLU A 82 3.23 4.75 -0.71
C GLU A 82 4.25 5.86 -0.40
N ASP A 83 3.84 7.13 -0.52
CA ASP A 83 4.67 8.28 -0.16
C ASP A 83 5.12 8.21 1.30
N TRP A 84 4.19 7.92 2.21
CA TRP A 84 4.49 7.79 3.63
C TRP A 84 5.42 6.61 3.93
N LEU A 85 5.21 5.45 3.29
CA LEU A 85 6.09 4.29 3.42
C LEU A 85 7.52 4.62 2.96
N ASN A 86 7.66 5.37 1.86
CA ASN A 86 8.95 5.81 1.35
C ASN A 86 9.63 6.87 2.23
N GLU A 87 8.87 7.75 2.87
CA GLU A 87 9.41 8.81 3.74
C GLU A 87 9.80 8.29 5.13
N TYR A 88 8.99 7.41 5.72
CA TYR A 88 9.10 7.04 7.14
C TYR A 88 9.52 5.59 7.40
N VAL A 89 9.29 4.68 6.45
CA VAL A 89 9.54 3.24 6.67
C VAL A 89 10.72 2.72 5.85
N ALA A 90 10.87 3.16 4.61
CA ALA A 90 11.93 2.69 3.72
C ALA A 90 13.32 3.07 4.26
N PRO A 91 14.31 2.17 4.20
CA PRO A 91 15.71 2.53 4.39
C PRO A 91 16.15 3.56 3.35
N ASP A 92 17.10 4.44 3.69
CA ASP A 92 17.64 5.45 2.77
C ASP A 92 18.14 4.88 1.43
N THR A 93 18.59 3.62 1.40
CA THR A 93 19.13 2.96 0.20
C THR A 93 18.06 2.27 -0.66
N HIS A 94 16.81 2.22 -0.18
CA HIS A 94 15.71 1.49 -0.82
C HIS A 94 14.52 2.42 -1.08
N LEU A 95 13.61 1.95 -1.92
CA LEU A 95 12.30 2.54 -2.13
C LEU A 95 11.27 1.44 -2.26
N PHE A 96 10.08 1.72 -1.75
CA PHE A 96 8.86 1.04 -2.11
C PHE A 96 8.38 1.51 -3.49
N GLY A 97 7.81 0.58 -4.26
CA GLY A 97 7.17 0.90 -5.54
C GLY A 97 6.50 -0.30 -6.20
N TRP A 98 5.79 -0.03 -7.29
CA TRP A 98 5.07 -1.02 -8.08
C TRP A 98 5.87 -1.51 -9.29
N HIS A 99 5.96 -2.83 -9.48
CA HIS A 99 6.49 -3.45 -10.68
C HIS A 99 5.68 -4.70 -11.05
N GLU A 100 5.31 -4.84 -12.32
CA GLU A 100 4.51 -5.99 -12.83
C GLU A 100 3.25 -6.33 -12.01
N GLY A 101 2.62 -5.33 -11.38
CA GLY A 101 1.40 -5.50 -10.58
C GLY A 101 1.64 -6.02 -9.15
N GLU A 102 2.89 -6.05 -8.71
CA GLU A 102 3.31 -6.37 -7.35
C GLU A 102 4.03 -5.18 -6.71
N PHE A 103 4.04 -5.14 -5.37
CA PHE A 103 4.66 -4.07 -4.60
C PHE A 103 5.94 -4.55 -3.95
N PHE A 104 7.03 -3.83 -4.18
CA PHE A 104 8.36 -4.25 -3.75
C PHE A 104 9.03 -3.19 -2.90
N LEU A 105 9.86 -3.64 -1.95
CA LEU A 105 10.95 -2.84 -1.39
C LEU A 105 12.24 -3.23 -2.10
N MET A 106 12.80 -2.36 -2.92
CA MET A 106 14.02 -2.65 -3.68
C MET A 106 15.06 -1.53 -3.54
N PRO A 107 16.36 -1.83 -3.77
CA PRO A 107 17.39 -0.81 -3.83
C PRO A 107 17.02 0.28 -4.85
N ARG A 108 17.36 1.54 -4.55
CA ARG A 108 17.11 2.67 -5.46
C ARG A 108 17.70 2.46 -6.86
N GLU A 109 18.84 1.78 -6.96
CA GLU A 109 19.49 1.43 -8.23
C GLU A 109 18.65 0.46 -9.07
N TRP A 110 17.95 -0.49 -8.45
CA TRP A 110 17.09 -1.43 -9.16
C TRP A 110 15.92 -0.68 -9.84
N TRP A 111 15.31 0.29 -9.15
CA TRP A 111 14.26 1.13 -9.70
C TRP A 111 14.71 2.00 -10.88
N GLN A 112 15.99 2.36 -10.94
CA GLN A 112 16.55 3.07 -12.09
C GLN A 112 16.71 2.17 -13.32
N GLU A 113 16.97 0.88 -13.11
CA GLU A 113 17.13 -0.10 -14.18
C GLU A 113 15.80 -0.57 -14.76
N VAL A 114 14.74 -0.68 -13.94
CA VAL A 114 13.42 -1.13 -14.39
C VAL A 114 12.46 0.00 -14.77
N GLY A 115 12.84 1.26 -14.51
CA GLY A 115 12.08 2.45 -14.86
C GLY A 115 12.30 2.96 -16.29
N GLU A 116 13.15 2.28 -17.08
CA GLU A 116 13.37 2.48 -18.53
C GLU A 116 12.61 1.44 -19.37
#